data_AF-A0A024TWU4-F1
#
_entry.id   AF-A0A024TWU4-F1
#
_cell.length_a   1.000
_cell.length_b   1.000
_cell.length_c   1.000
_cell.angle_alpha   90.00
_cell.angle_beta   90.00
_cell.angle_gamma   90.00
#
_symmetry.space_group_name_H-M   'P 1'
#
loop_
_entity.id
_entity.type
_entity.pdbx_description
1 polymer ?
#
loop_
_entity_poly.entity_id
_entity_poly.type
_entity_poly.pdbx_seq_one_letter_code
_entity_poly.pdbx_strand_id
1 'polypeptide(L)'
;MPFKYVDPVTSIFNSVPFLRRFTPIQQYCTFVLSEPHPPPSEMLVAINAALPESVRAQSLVLLNDVDARRRTKSIRKKYVYYIEQGPRPSTTTLHTAWFVGKPLNLAAMREALGYITGTHDFRAFSQGLQKHEFADLNTTRTLLDCQVVARRSVDFSLDLATAGTGDVVTPDPSPGCADNFMVCIEITGTGFLRHMVRRIVGTLRPIGEGRLPPSVMLDVLAGRREPGPSVPSRGLWLHQSWMGILQMQPPGRDQSEGSTAGIHHDDDLGGVCEDLDE
;
A
#
# COMPACT_ATOMS: atom_id res chain seq x y z
N MET A 1 9.02 -43.51 -20.42
CA MET A 1 8.19 -42.45 -21.04
C MET A 1 8.76 -41.10 -20.61
N PRO A 2 8.90 -40.11 -21.52
CA PRO A 2 9.72 -38.93 -21.27
C PRO A 2 9.08 -38.02 -20.22
N PHE A 3 9.92 -37.45 -19.37
CA PHE A 3 9.60 -36.47 -18.34
C PHE A 3 8.87 -35.27 -18.97
N LYS A 4 7.66 -34.98 -18.49
CA LYS A 4 7.06 -33.65 -18.64
C LYS A 4 7.48 -32.83 -17.43
N TYR A 5 8.52 -32.02 -17.59
CA TYR A 5 8.74 -30.86 -16.74
C TYR A 5 7.54 -29.93 -16.95
N VAL A 6 6.57 -29.98 -16.03
CA VAL A 6 5.49 -28.99 -15.98
C VAL A 6 6.02 -27.86 -15.13
N ASP A 7 6.50 -26.82 -15.78
CA ASP A 7 6.90 -25.57 -15.15
C ASP A 7 5.75 -25.06 -14.24
N PRO A 8 5.92 -25.07 -12.91
CA PRO A 8 4.87 -24.61 -11.99
C PRO A 8 4.64 -23.09 -12.10
N VAL A 9 5.57 -22.35 -12.72
CA VAL A 9 5.47 -20.89 -12.91
C VAL A 9 4.48 -20.55 -14.02
N THR A 10 4.45 -21.29 -15.14
CA THR A 10 3.50 -20.97 -16.24
C THR A 10 2.03 -21.27 -15.89
N SER A 11 1.77 -22.25 -15.01
CA SER A 11 0.41 -22.65 -14.62
C SER A 11 -0.29 -21.64 -13.69
N ILE A 12 0.48 -21.03 -12.78
CA ILE A 12 -0.02 -20.04 -11.81
C ILE A 12 -0.34 -18.70 -12.48
N PHE A 13 0.40 -18.31 -13.52
CA PHE A 13 0.24 -16.99 -14.15
C PHE A 13 -0.66 -16.98 -15.40
N ASN A 14 -0.78 -18.08 -16.15
CA ASN A 14 -1.67 -18.15 -17.33
C ASN A 14 -3.16 -18.31 -16.99
N SER A 15 -3.50 -18.62 -15.74
CA SER A 15 -4.89 -18.87 -15.30
C SER A 15 -5.53 -17.70 -14.55
N VAL A 16 -4.88 -16.52 -14.50
CA VAL A 16 -5.40 -15.33 -13.79
C VAL A 16 -5.67 -14.16 -14.75
N PRO A 17 -6.81 -14.15 -15.47
CA PRO A 17 -7.27 -12.97 -16.24
C PRO A 17 -7.49 -11.71 -15.39
N PHE A 18 -7.43 -11.85 -14.05
CA PHE A 18 -7.83 -10.83 -13.07
C PHE A 18 -6.72 -9.81 -12.71
N LEU A 19 -5.46 -10.03 -13.11
CA LEU A 19 -4.33 -9.15 -12.77
C LEU A 19 -4.21 -7.91 -13.67
N ARG A 20 -5.05 -7.73 -14.69
CA ARG A 20 -4.87 -6.67 -15.69
C ARG A 20 -5.14 -5.23 -15.22
N ARG A 21 -5.57 -4.97 -13.97
CA ARG A 21 -6.07 -3.62 -13.63
C ARG A 21 -5.89 -3.13 -12.18
N PHE A 22 -5.07 -3.78 -11.35
CA PHE A 22 -4.80 -3.41 -9.96
C PHE A 22 -3.34 -3.75 -9.64
N THR A 23 -2.65 -2.89 -8.88
CA THR A 23 -1.21 -3.06 -8.63
C THR A 23 -0.94 -3.48 -7.18
N PRO A 24 -0.72 -4.77 -6.90
CA PRO A 24 -0.24 -5.22 -5.62
C PRO A 24 1.28 -5.11 -5.53
N ILE A 25 1.79 -4.29 -4.63
CA ILE A 25 3.23 -4.23 -4.34
C ILE A 25 3.60 -5.36 -3.37
N GLN A 26 2.74 -5.64 -2.39
CA GLN A 26 3.01 -6.64 -1.35
C GLN A 26 1.88 -7.67 -1.24
N GLN A 27 1.85 -8.56 -2.24
CA GLN A 27 0.99 -9.74 -2.27
C GLN A 27 1.80 -11.01 -1.97
N TYR A 28 1.15 -11.95 -1.31
CA TYR A 28 1.74 -13.22 -0.89
C TYR A 28 1.10 -14.38 -1.63
N CYS A 29 1.91 -15.37 -1.97
CA CYS A 29 1.47 -16.68 -2.42
C CYS A 29 2.24 -17.76 -1.65
N THR A 30 1.62 -18.92 -1.45
CA THR A 30 2.21 -20.06 -0.78
C THR A 30 2.02 -21.27 -1.68
N PHE A 31 3.08 -22.05 -1.86
CA PHE A 31 3.08 -23.26 -2.67
C PHE A 31 3.97 -24.32 -2.00
N VAL A 32 3.77 -25.56 -2.39
CA VAL A 32 4.53 -26.71 -1.87
C VAL A 32 5.63 -27.05 -2.87
N LEU A 33 6.82 -27.33 -2.35
CA LEU A 33 7.98 -27.77 -3.13
C LEU A 33 8.17 -29.28 -2.98
N SER A 34 8.67 -29.91 -4.05
CA SER A 34 9.14 -31.29 -4.00
C SER A 34 10.62 -31.30 -3.61
N GLU A 35 11.02 -32.27 -2.80
CA GLU A 35 12.43 -32.47 -2.44
C GLU A 35 13.15 -33.37 -3.46
N PRO A 36 14.44 -33.11 -3.76
CA PRO A 36 15.24 -31.97 -3.30
C PRO A 36 14.93 -30.69 -4.09
N HIS A 37 15.04 -29.52 -3.46
CA HIS A 37 14.91 -28.22 -4.12
C HIS A 37 16.20 -27.37 -4.03
N PRO A 38 16.43 -26.42 -4.96
CA PRO A 38 17.54 -25.46 -4.86
C PRO A 38 17.36 -24.51 -3.65
N PRO A 39 18.42 -23.79 -3.23
CA PRO A 39 18.30 -22.75 -2.22
C PRO A 39 17.30 -21.65 -2.62
N PRO A 40 16.55 -21.05 -1.68
CA PRO A 40 15.56 -20.02 -1.99
C PRO A 40 16.09 -18.81 -2.76
N SER A 41 17.35 -18.43 -2.55
CA SER A 41 18.01 -17.33 -3.26
C SER A 41 18.15 -17.63 -4.76
N GLU A 42 18.58 -18.84 -5.13
CA GLU A 42 18.70 -19.27 -6.52
C GLU A 42 17.33 -19.40 -7.18
N MET A 43 16.36 -19.97 -6.46
CA MET A 43 14.98 -20.06 -6.93
C MET A 43 14.38 -18.69 -7.20
N LEU A 44 14.62 -17.69 -6.34
CA LEU A 44 14.11 -16.34 -6.51
C LEU A 44 14.65 -15.69 -7.80
N VAL A 45 15.93 -15.92 -8.12
CA VAL A 45 16.53 -15.47 -9.39
C VAL A 45 15.85 -16.14 -10.57
N ALA A 46 15.70 -17.47 -10.53
CA ALA A 46 15.08 -18.23 -11.61
C ALA A 46 13.59 -17.84 -11.82
N ILE A 47 12.83 -17.66 -10.74
CA ILE A 47 11.45 -17.19 -10.79
C ILE A 47 11.39 -15.81 -11.47
N ASN A 48 12.20 -14.86 -11.02
CA ASN A 48 12.20 -13.52 -11.61
C ASN A 48 12.67 -13.48 -13.07
N ALA A 49 13.53 -14.42 -13.49
CA ALA A 49 13.91 -14.56 -14.90
C ALA A 49 12.77 -15.11 -15.78
N ALA A 50 11.85 -15.90 -15.20
CA ALA A 50 10.70 -16.47 -15.89
C ALA A 50 9.44 -15.58 -15.86
N LEU A 51 9.37 -14.62 -14.93
CA LEU A 51 8.24 -13.71 -14.79
C LEU A 51 8.26 -12.60 -15.86
N PRO A 52 7.09 -12.11 -16.30
CA PRO A 52 7.03 -10.92 -17.15
C PRO A 52 7.52 -9.69 -16.38
N GLU A 53 8.00 -8.66 -17.09
CA GLU A 53 8.55 -7.43 -16.50
C GLU A 53 7.59 -6.71 -15.53
N SER A 54 6.28 -6.91 -15.69
CA SER A 54 5.24 -6.33 -14.83
C SER A 54 5.04 -7.07 -13.50
N VAL A 55 5.75 -8.17 -13.24
CA VAL A 55 5.64 -8.98 -12.03
C VAL A 55 7.03 -9.28 -11.49
N ARG A 56 7.25 -9.01 -10.20
CA ARG A 56 8.51 -9.27 -9.52
C ARG A 56 8.25 -10.02 -8.22
N ALA A 57 8.88 -11.18 -8.04
CA ALA A 57 8.96 -11.83 -6.75
C ALA A 57 10.00 -11.10 -5.89
N GLN A 58 9.57 -10.59 -4.73
CA GLN A 58 10.39 -9.76 -3.85
C GLN A 58 11.23 -10.59 -2.88
N SER A 59 10.64 -11.67 -2.34
CA SER A 59 11.32 -12.57 -1.42
C SER A 59 10.71 -13.98 -1.49
N LEU A 60 11.49 -14.96 -1.07
CA LEU A 60 11.06 -16.35 -0.92
C LEU A 60 11.52 -16.86 0.44
N VAL A 61 10.60 -17.43 1.21
CA VAL A 61 10.85 -17.92 2.56
C VAL A 61 10.32 -19.35 2.67
N LEU A 62 11.16 -20.27 3.15
CA LEU A 62 10.72 -21.63 3.47
C LEU A 62 9.96 -21.60 4.79
N LEU A 63 8.75 -22.14 4.78
CA LEU A 63 7.93 -22.29 5.98
C LEU A 63 8.16 -23.67 6.57
N ASN A 64 8.23 -23.76 7.89
CA ASN A 64 8.16 -25.06 8.57
C ASN A 64 6.74 -25.66 8.44
N ASP A 65 6.63 -26.96 8.70
CA ASP A 65 5.36 -27.70 8.62
C ASP A 65 4.20 -27.10 9.42
N VAL A 66 4.50 -26.50 10.57
CA VAL A 66 3.47 -25.92 11.44
C VAL A 66 2.91 -24.64 10.81
N ASP A 67 3.79 -23.78 10.31
CA ASP A 67 3.43 -22.51 9.68
C ASP A 67 2.83 -22.71 8.28
N ALA A 68 3.26 -23.73 7.54
CA ALA A 68 2.66 -24.12 6.26
C ALA A 68 1.20 -24.58 6.41
N ARG A 69 0.87 -25.27 7.51
CA ARG A 69 -0.50 -25.73 7.82
C ARG A 69 -1.40 -24.60 8.30
N ARG A 70 -0.83 -23.57 8.94
CA ARG A 70 -1.57 -22.37 9.33
C ARG A 70 -1.74 -21.47 8.10
N ARG A 71 -2.91 -21.56 7.44
CA ARG A 71 -3.27 -20.69 6.30
C ARG A 71 -2.78 -19.26 6.56
N THR A 72 -1.78 -18.81 5.81
CA THR A 72 -1.15 -17.52 6.02
C THR A 72 -2.17 -16.44 5.69
N LYS A 73 -2.86 -15.93 6.72
CA LYS A 73 -3.89 -14.90 6.58
C LYS A 73 -3.29 -13.55 6.94
N SER A 74 -3.58 -12.58 6.08
CA SER A 74 -3.27 -11.19 6.39
C SER A 74 -4.16 -10.71 7.54
N ILE A 75 -3.53 -10.12 8.56
CA ILE A 75 -4.19 -9.54 9.74
C ILE A 75 -4.66 -8.11 9.50
N ARG A 76 -3.97 -7.39 8.62
CA ARG A 76 -4.36 -6.07 8.10
C ARG A 76 -3.74 -5.84 6.74
N LYS A 77 -4.35 -4.95 5.96
CA LYS A 77 -3.87 -4.50 4.65
C LYS A 77 -3.96 -2.99 4.53
N LYS A 78 -3.03 -2.37 3.81
CA LYS A 78 -3.04 -0.96 3.43
C LYS A 78 -3.23 -0.86 1.91
N TYR A 79 -4.35 -0.29 1.53
CA TYR A 79 -4.60 0.14 0.15
C TYR A 79 -4.32 1.63 0.02
N VAL A 80 -3.79 2.02 -1.13
CA VAL A 80 -3.72 3.44 -1.52
C VAL A 80 -4.44 3.59 -2.85
N TYR A 81 -5.28 4.60 -2.94
CA TYR A 81 -5.88 5.00 -4.21
C TYR A 81 -5.30 6.34 -4.65
N TYR A 82 -4.74 6.38 -5.85
CA TYR A 82 -4.12 7.56 -6.43
C TYR A 82 -5.06 8.26 -7.41
N ILE A 83 -5.37 9.52 -7.11
CA ILE A 83 -6.04 10.45 -8.02
C ILE A 83 -5.03 11.51 -8.45
N GLU A 84 -4.85 11.71 -9.75
CA GLU A 84 -4.06 12.82 -10.27
C GLU A 84 -4.94 14.05 -10.43
N GLN A 85 -4.49 15.18 -9.89
CA GLN A 85 -5.06 16.52 -10.06
C GLN A 85 -4.05 17.41 -10.79
N GLY A 86 -4.53 18.31 -11.63
CA GLY A 86 -3.71 19.25 -12.38
C GLY A 86 -4.40 19.71 -13.66
N PRO A 87 -3.76 20.59 -14.46
CA PRO A 87 -4.35 21.12 -15.68
C PRO A 87 -4.57 20.07 -16.77
N ARG A 88 -3.72 19.04 -16.83
CA ARG A 88 -3.76 17.97 -17.85
C ARG A 88 -3.26 16.65 -17.24
N PRO A 89 -3.76 15.49 -17.68
CA PRO A 89 -3.21 14.20 -17.24
C PRO A 89 -1.76 14.03 -17.69
N SER A 90 -0.90 13.46 -16.84
CA SER A 90 0.43 13.02 -17.27
C SER A 90 0.34 11.68 -18.00
N THR A 91 1.15 11.51 -19.04
CA THR A 91 1.25 10.24 -19.78
C THR A 91 1.90 9.13 -18.95
N THR A 92 2.79 9.48 -18.03
CA THR A 92 3.54 8.53 -17.19
C THR A 92 2.68 7.86 -16.11
N THR A 93 1.61 8.52 -15.68
CA THR A 93 0.72 8.06 -14.60
C THR A 93 -0.60 7.48 -15.11
N LEU A 94 -0.81 7.42 -16.44
CA LEU A 94 -2.06 6.97 -17.06
C LEU A 94 -2.52 5.58 -16.60
N HIS A 95 -1.56 4.70 -16.28
CA HIS A 95 -1.81 3.33 -15.87
C HIS A 95 -1.76 3.09 -14.35
N THR A 96 -1.32 4.10 -13.58
CA THR A 96 -1.05 3.97 -12.14
C THR A 96 -1.94 4.87 -11.28
N ALA A 97 -2.56 5.89 -11.88
CA ALA A 97 -3.45 6.84 -11.22
C ALA A 97 -4.74 7.09 -12.03
N TRP A 98 -5.72 7.68 -11.35
CA TRP A 98 -6.93 8.19 -12.00
C TRP A 98 -6.90 9.70 -12.09
N PHE A 99 -6.81 10.25 -13.31
CA PHE A 99 -6.95 11.69 -13.51
C PHE A 99 -8.38 12.19 -13.26
N VAL A 100 -8.50 13.23 -12.43
CA VAL A 100 -9.74 13.98 -12.19
C VAL A 100 -9.43 15.47 -12.34
N GLY A 101 -9.92 16.07 -13.43
CA GLY A 101 -9.67 17.49 -13.73
C GLY A 101 -10.49 18.48 -12.91
N LYS A 102 -11.58 18.05 -12.26
CA LYS A 102 -12.32 18.92 -11.34
C LYS A 102 -11.58 19.02 -10.01
N PRO A 103 -11.29 20.22 -9.47
CA PRO A 103 -10.62 20.37 -8.18
C PRO A 103 -11.34 19.62 -7.06
N LEU A 104 -10.58 19.00 -6.17
CA LEU A 104 -11.09 18.26 -5.02
C LEU A 104 -10.80 19.02 -3.73
N ASN A 105 -11.79 19.12 -2.87
CA ASN A 105 -11.66 19.59 -1.49
C ASN A 105 -11.17 18.43 -0.61
N LEU A 106 -9.87 18.42 -0.36
CA LEU A 106 -9.21 17.37 0.43
C LEU A 106 -9.65 17.39 1.89
N ALA A 107 -9.92 18.57 2.48
CA ALA A 107 -10.43 18.67 3.85
C ALA A 107 -11.80 17.98 4.00
N ALA A 108 -12.73 18.22 3.07
CA ALA A 108 -14.03 17.56 3.05
C ALA A 108 -13.91 16.03 2.86
N MET A 109 -12.93 15.58 2.05
CA MET A 109 -12.66 14.15 1.88
C MET A 109 -12.08 13.51 3.16
N ARG A 110 -11.21 14.23 3.90
CA ARG A 110 -10.70 13.77 5.21
C ARG A 110 -11.83 13.66 6.23
N GLU A 111 -12.69 14.68 6.33
CA GLU A 111 -13.87 14.65 7.20
C GLU A 111 -14.77 13.45 6.88
N ALA A 112 -15.03 13.21 5.59
CA ALA A 112 -15.84 12.08 5.13
C ALA A 112 -15.25 10.72 5.53
N LEU A 113 -13.92 10.55 5.40
CA LEU A 113 -13.24 9.33 5.86
C LEU A 113 -13.28 9.17 7.38
N GLY A 114 -13.30 10.27 8.13
CA GLY A 114 -13.47 10.26 9.58
C GLY A 114 -14.74 9.54 10.01
N TYR A 115 -15.86 9.72 9.30
CA TYR A 115 -17.14 9.07 9.63
C TYR A 115 -17.17 7.54 9.46
N ILE A 116 -16.25 6.98 8.67
CA ILE A 116 -16.21 5.54 8.38
C ILE A 116 -14.98 4.85 8.96
N THR A 117 -14.09 5.60 9.62
CA THR A 117 -12.94 5.03 10.32
C THR A 117 -13.42 4.39 11.62
N GLY A 118 -13.02 3.14 11.87
CA GLY A 118 -13.56 2.31 12.94
C GLY A 118 -14.24 1.04 12.42
N THR A 119 -15.09 0.45 13.27
CA THR A 119 -15.76 -0.83 12.99
C THR A 119 -17.21 -0.57 12.58
N HIS A 120 -17.56 -0.95 11.35
CA HIS A 120 -18.90 -0.75 10.79
C HIS A 120 -19.31 -1.94 9.92
N ASP A 121 -20.62 -2.07 9.66
CA ASP A 121 -21.10 -2.88 8.55
C ASP A 121 -20.86 -2.15 7.22
N PHE A 122 -19.99 -2.70 6.38
CA PHE A 122 -19.63 -2.12 5.09
C PHE A 122 -20.38 -2.76 3.90
N ARG A 123 -21.46 -3.53 4.15
CA ARG A 123 -22.25 -4.19 3.09
C ARG A 123 -22.62 -3.23 1.97
N ALA A 124 -23.06 -2.03 2.32
CA ALA A 124 -23.44 -1.00 1.37
C ALA A 124 -22.31 -0.70 0.37
N PHE A 125 -21.05 -0.71 0.79
CA PHE A 125 -19.87 -0.46 -0.06
C PHE A 125 -19.37 -1.70 -0.83
N SER A 126 -19.97 -2.86 -0.67
CA SER A 126 -19.61 -4.04 -1.46
C SER A 126 -20.25 -4.02 -2.85
N GLN A 127 -19.67 -4.74 -3.81
CA GLN A 127 -20.36 -5.07 -5.06
C GLN A 127 -20.76 -6.54 -5.07
N GLY A 128 -22.07 -6.80 -5.10
CA GLY A 128 -22.65 -8.12 -5.30
C GLY A 128 -23.26 -8.74 -4.04
N LEU A 129 -23.11 -8.15 -2.85
CA LEU A 129 -23.68 -8.67 -1.60
C LEU A 129 -25.07 -8.10 -1.26
N GLN A 130 -25.71 -7.42 -2.22
CA GLN A 130 -27.07 -6.89 -2.09
C GLN A 130 -28.15 -7.99 -2.23
N LYS A 131 -27.76 -9.19 -2.72
CA LYS A 131 -28.69 -10.29 -2.95
C LYS A 131 -29.03 -11.04 -1.67
N HIS A 132 -30.25 -11.57 -1.58
CA HIS A 132 -30.75 -12.32 -0.43
C HIS A 132 -29.90 -13.55 -0.09
N GLU A 133 -29.32 -14.22 -1.09
CA GLU A 133 -28.41 -15.37 -0.90
C GLU A 133 -27.16 -15.04 -0.07
N PHE A 134 -26.82 -13.76 0.08
CA PHE A 134 -25.68 -13.28 0.86
C PHE A 134 -26.08 -12.55 2.14
N ALA A 135 -27.35 -12.61 2.56
CA ALA A 135 -27.86 -11.90 3.73
C ALA A 135 -27.07 -12.23 5.00
N ASP A 136 -26.71 -13.51 5.19
CA ASP A 136 -26.05 -14.00 6.40
C ASP A 136 -24.52 -13.78 6.43
N LEU A 137 -23.93 -13.23 5.36
CA LEU A 137 -22.49 -12.97 5.33
C LEU A 137 -22.10 -11.83 6.29
N ASN A 138 -21.06 -12.07 7.10
CA ASN A 138 -20.47 -11.04 7.92
C ASN A 138 -19.75 -9.98 7.06
N THR A 139 -20.37 -8.81 6.97
CA THR A 139 -19.90 -7.63 6.23
C THR A 139 -19.27 -6.56 7.13
N THR A 140 -19.15 -6.82 8.43
CA THR A 140 -18.48 -5.95 9.38
C THR A 140 -16.97 -5.97 9.14
N ARG A 141 -16.37 -4.79 8.99
CA ARG A 141 -14.92 -4.61 8.86
C ARG A 141 -14.46 -3.48 9.77
N THR A 142 -13.17 -3.46 10.06
CA THR A 142 -12.53 -2.37 10.82
C THR A 142 -11.54 -1.66 9.92
N LEU A 143 -11.81 -0.38 9.66
CA LEU A 143 -10.83 0.54 9.09
C LEU A 143 -10.03 1.13 10.25
N LEU A 144 -8.74 0.81 10.30
CA LEU A 144 -7.83 1.15 11.39
C LEU A 144 -7.32 2.59 11.24
N ASP A 145 -7.06 3.02 10.01
CA ASP A 145 -6.55 4.34 9.68
C ASP A 145 -6.97 4.69 8.25
N CYS A 146 -7.47 5.90 8.05
CA CYS A 146 -7.87 6.44 6.75
C CYS A 146 -7.32 7.86 6.60
N GLN A 147 -6.61 8.13 5.51
CA GLN A 147 -5.99 9.43 5.27
C GLN A 147 -6.17 9.89 3.83
N VAL A 148 -6.15 11.21 3.64
CA VAL A 148 -6.04 11.85 2.34
C VAL A 148 -4.83 12.77 2.37
N VAL A 149 -3.85 12.52 1.51
CA VAL A 149 -2.57 13.24 1.50
C VAL A 149 -2.28 13.72 0.08
N ALA A 150 -1.97 15.01 -0.08
CA ALA A 150 -1.46 15.53 -1.34
C ALA A 150 0.05 15.24 -1.43
N ARG A 151 0.50 14.68 -2.56
CA ARG A 151 1.92 14.39 -2.81
C ARG A 151 2.37 14.83 -4.21
N ARG A 152 3.64 15.17 -4.35
CA ARG A 152 4.36 15.27 -5.64
C ARG A 152 5.40 14.16 -5.74
N SER A 153 5.92 13.95 -6.94
CA SER A 153 7.03 13.02 -7.18
C SER A 153 6.76 11.61 -6.64
N VAL A 154 5.51 11.12 -6.79
CA VAL A 154 5.14 9.82 -6.23
C VAL A 154 5.85 8.71 -7.00
N ASP A 155 6.55 7.85 -6.27
CA ASP A 155 7.23 6.67 -6.82
C ASP A 155 6.20 5.56 -7.11
N PHE A 156 6.05 5.20 -8.37
CA PHE A 156 5.18 4.11 -8.82
C PHE A 156 5.95 2.86 -9.28
N SER A 157 7.18 2.68 -8.79
CA SER A 157 7.97 1.48 -9.01
C SER A 157 7.44 0.28 -8.22
N LEU A 158 8.04 -0.89 -8.45
CA LEU A 158 7.79 -2.10 -7.67
C LEU A 158 8.75 -2.21 -6.46
N ASP A 159 9.50 -1.18 -6.11
CA ASP A 159 10.39 -1.18 -4.94
C ASP A 159 9.57 -1.02 -3.65
N LEU A 160 9.62 -2.01 -2.76
CA LEU A 160 8.90 -2.00 -1.49
C LEU A 160 9.29 -0.84 -0.56
N ALA A 161 10.53 -0.35 -0.66
CA ALA A 161 11.05 0.70 0.22
C ALA A 161 10.56 2.10 -0.20
N THR A 162 10.36 2.33 -1.50
CA THR A 162 10.06 3.66 -2.04
C THR A 162 8.67 3.75 -2.67
N ALA A 163 8.03 2.64 -3.06
CA ALA A 163 6.76 2.70 -3.76
C ALA A 163 5.65 3.40 -2.94
N GLY A 164 5.03 4.39 -3.55
CA GLY A 164 4.03 5.27 -2.96
C GLY A 164 4.58 6.39 -2.08
N THR A 165 5.89 6.45 -1.87
CA THR A 165 6.55 7.62 -1.28
C THR A 165 6.52 8.78 -2.26
N GLY A 166 6.73 9.99 -1.74
CA GLY A 166 6.70 11.24 -2.51
C GLY A 166 6.57 12.43 -1.56
N ASP A 167 6.86 13.62 -2.07
CA ASP A 167 6.91 14.84 -1.27
C ASP A 167 5.51 15.25 -0.85
N VAL A 168 5.25 15.30 0.46
CA VAL A 168 3.95 15.77 0.98
C VAL A 168 3.82 17.26 0.69
N VAL A 169 2.67 17.66 0.15
CA VAL A 169 2.38 19.07 -0.13
C VAL A 169 1.56 19.65 1.00
N THR A 170 2.11 20.62 1.71
CA THR A 170 1.44 21.37 2.79
C THR A 170 1.68 22.88 2.62
N PRO A 171 0.63 23.72 2.62
CA PRO A 171 -0.79 23.36 2.68
C PRO A 171 -1.26 22.59 1.43
N ASP A 172 -2.48 22.05 1.45
CA ASP A 172 -3.06 21.38 0.28
C ASP A 172 -3.00 22.31 -0.95
N PRO A 173 -2.73 21.77 -2.15
CA PRO A 173 -2.69 22.58 -3.36
C PRO A 173 -3.99 23.31 -3.63
N SER A 174 -3.88 24.59 -4.00
CA SER A 174 -5.04 25.37 -4.44
C SER A 174 -5.65 24.78 -5.73
N PRO A 175 -6.98 24.86 -5.89
CA PRO A 175 -7.64 24.57 -7.16
C PRO A 175 -6.96 25.25 -8.35
N GLY A 176 -6.66 24.49 -9.40
CA GLY A 176 -6.04 25.03 -10.61
C GLY A 176 -4.53 25.31 -10.52
N CYS A 177 -3.81 24.69 -9.57
CA CYS A 177 -2.36 24.79 -9.53
C CYS A 177 -1.71 24.36 -10.85
N ALA A 178 -0.59 25.01 -11.22
CA ALA A 178 0.07 24.80 -12.51
C ALA A 178 0.61 23.38 -12.70
N ASP A 179 1.08 22.74 -11.62
CA ASP A 179 1.74 21.45 -11.67
C ASP A 179 0.87 20.32 -11.13
N ASN A 180 0.93 19.17 -11.80
CA ASN A 180 0.21 17.98 -11.37
C ASN A 180 0.66 17.50 -9.99
N PHE A 181 -0.30 17.02 -9.19
CA PHE A 181 -0.06 16.39 -7.91
C PHE A 181 -0.97 15.17 -7.74
N MET A 182 -0.62 14.30 -6.79
CA MET A 182 -1.40 13.13 -6.43
C MET A 182 -2.19 13.41 -5.16
N VAL A 183 -3.48 13.09 -5.19
CA VAL A 183 -4.31 12.90 -4.01
C VAL A 183 -4.25 11.41 -3.68
N CYS A 184 -3.51 11.08 -2.63
CA CYS A 184 -3.33 9.73 -2.12
C CYS A 184 -4.38 9.45 -1.04
N ILE A 185 -5.32 8.55 -1.34
CA ILE A 185 -6.33 8.09 -0.38
C ILE A 185 -5.83 6.78 0.22
N GLU A 186 -5.31 6.85 1.45
CA GLU A 186 -4.73 5.72 2.15
C GLU A 186 -5.77 5.10 3.08
N ILE A 187 -6.01 3.79 2.97
CA ILE A 187 -6.98 3.07 3.81
C ILE A 187 -6.34 1.79 4.32
N THR A 188 -6.16 1.72 5.64
CA THR A 188 -5.67 0.54 6.35
C THR A 188 -6.82 -0.13 7.09
N GLY A 189 -6.96 -1.44 6.96
CA GLY A 189 -8.04 -2.19 7.63
C GLY A 189 -7.74 -3.66 7.84
N THR A 190 -8.53 -4.31 8.70
CA THR A 190 -8.39 -5.74 9.04
C THR A 190 -8.88 -6.67 7.92
N GLY A 191 -9.67 -6.14 6.99
CA GLY A 191 -10.15 -6.82 5.81
C GLY A 191 -11.06 -5.93 4.98
N PHE A 192 -11.27 -6.27 3.73
CA PHE A 192 -12.06 -5.47 2.79
C PHE A 192 -13.06 -6.34 2.03
N LEU A 193 -14.25 -5.82 1.79
CA LEU A 193 -15.24 -6.47 0.92
C LEU A 193 -14.89 -6.23 -0.56
N ARG A 194 -15.48 -7.04 -1.45
CA ARG A 194 -15.30 -6.91 -2.90
C ARG A 194 -15.69 -5.50 -3.35
N HIS A 195 -14.79 -4.78 -4.02
CA HIS A 195 -14.93 -3.38 -4.47
C HIS A 195 -15.02 -2.30 -3.38
N MET A 196 -14.93 -2.65 -2.09
CA MET A 196 -15.14 -1.73 -0.97
C MET A 196 -14.35 -0.42 -1.10
N VAL A 197 -13.03 -0.49 -1.25
CA VAL A 197 -12.16 0.69 -1.37
C VAL A 197 -12.56 1.56 -2.58
N ARG A 198 -12.85 0.95 -3.73
CA ARG A 198 -13.23 1.68 -4.95
C ARG A 198 -14.60 2.36 -4.82
N ARG A 199 -15.53 1.78 -4.07
CA ARG A 199 -16.84 2.40 -3.79
C ARG A 199 -16.72 3.51 -2.76
N ILE A 200 -15.86 3.36 -1.75
CA ILE A 200 -15.52 4.45 -0.81
C ILE A 200 -14.97 5.65 -1.58
N VAL A 201 -13.95 5.45 -2.43
CA VAL A 201 -13.39 6.51 -3.27
C VAL A 201 -14.43 7.08 -4.25
N GLY A 202 -15.31 6.22 -4.77
CA GLY A 202 -16.46 6.62 -5.59
C GLY A 202 -17.41 7.59 -4.89
N THR A 203 -17.67 7.36 -3.59
CA THR A 203 -18.47 8.26 -2.74
C THR A 203 -17.70 9.52 -2.37
N LEU A 204 -16.38 9.43 -2.16
CA LEU A 204 -15.54 10.59 -1.85
C LEU A 204 -15.48 11.59 -3.01
N ARG A 205 -15.51 11.13 -4.26
CA ARG A 205 -15.41 12.03 -5.43
C ARG A 205 -16.44 13.17 -5.41
N PRO A 206 -17.77 12.92 -5.38
CA PRO A 206 -18.75 14.01 -5.33
C PRO A 206 -18.64 14.87 -4.06
N ILE A 207 -18.11 14.34 -2.96
CA ILE A 207 -17.83 15.12 -1.73
C ILE A 207 -16.66 16.08 -1.97
N GLY A 208 -15.54 15.57 -2.51
CA GLY A 208 -14.39 16.38 -2.88
C GLY A 208 -14.74 17.43 -3.95
N GLU A 209 -15.60 17.11 -4.91
CA GLU A 209 -16.10 18.09 -5.88
C GLU A 209 -17.10 19.12 -5.29
N GLY A 210 -17.40 19.06 -3.98
CA GLY A 210 -18.32 19.97 -3.29
C GLY A 210 -19.81 19.74 -3.61
N ARG A 211 -20.15 18.65 -4.29
CA ARG A 211 -21.53 18.32 -4.70
C ARG A 211 -22.34 17.63 -3.61
N LEU A 212 -21.68 17.04 -2.63
CA LEU A 212 -22.30 16.33 -1.50
C LEU A 212 -21.57 16.68 -0.20
N PRO A 213 -22.28 16.76 0.93
CA PRO A 213 -21.63 16.96 2.22
C PRO A 213 -20.90 15.68 2.67
N PRO A 214 -19.83 15.80 3.49
CA PRO A 214 -19.11 14.66 4.05
C PRO A 214 -20.00 13.65 4.80
N SER A 215 -21.04 14.13 5.47
CA SER A 215 -22.00 13.33 6.25
C SER A 215 -22.75 12.26 5.43
N VAL A 216 -22.76 12.37 4.09
CA VAL A 216 -23.33 11.34 3.20
C VAL A 216 -22.73 9.96 3.44
N MET A 217 -21.49 9.88 3.93
CA MET A 217 -20.88 8.60 4.30
C MET A 217 -21.69 7.83 5.35
N LEU A 218 -22.33 8.52 6.29
CA LEU A 218 -23.18 7.92 7.32
C LEU A 218 -24.46 7.32 6.74
N ASP A 219 -25.08 8.00 5.77
CA ASP A 219 -26.27 7.48 5.08
C ASP A 219 -25.95 6.25 4.24
N VAL A 220 -24.77 6.24 3.62
CA VAL A 220 -24.28 5.08 2.87
C VAL A 220 -24.03 3.91 3.82
N LEU A 221 -23.33 4.13 4.94
CA LEU A 221 -23.11 3.08 5.94
C LEU A 221 -24.43 2.50 6.48
N ALA A 222 -25.42 3.37 6.71
CA ALA A 222 -26.73 2.95 7.19
C ALA A 222 -27.63 2.31 6.10
N GLY A 223 -27.15 2.18 4.86
CA GLY A 223 -27.92 1.62 3.75
C GLY A 223 -29.09 2.51 3.27
N ARG A 224 -29.15 3.76 3.73
CA ARG A 224 -30.18 4.74 3.30
C ARG A 224 -29.85 5.36 1.93
N ARG A 225 -28.62 5.18 1.45
CA ARG A 225 -28.14 5.71 0.18
C ARG A 225 -27.17 4.75 -0.48
N GLU A 226 -27.25 4.66 -1.80
CA GLU A 226 -26.23 3.97 -2.58
C GLU A 226 -24.87 4.69 -2.52
N PRO A 227 -23.76 3.98 -2.28
CA PRO A 227 -22.44 4.55 -2.47
C PRO A 227 -22.21 4.96 -3.92
N GLY A 228 -21.25 5.87 -4.11
CA GLY A 228 -20.79 6.26 -5.44
C GLY A 228 -20.31 5.06 -6.28
N PRO A 229 -20.26 5.24 -7.60
CA PRO A 229 -19.86 4.18 -8.52
C PRO A 229 -18.43 3.73 -8.24
N SER A 230 -18.13 2.45 -8.47
CA SER A 230 -16.77 1.94 -8.33
C SER A 230 -15.83 2.66 -9.31
N VAL A 231 -14.88 3.42 -8.78
CA VAL A 231 -13.88 4.17 -9.56
C VAL A 231 -12.96 3.24 -10.36
N PRO A 232 -12.23 3.70 -11.39
CA PRO A 232 -11.30 2.85 -12.15
C PRO A 232 -10.32 2.09 -11.25
N SER A 233 -9.96 0.86 -11.59
CA SER A 233 -9.07 0.06 -10.72
C SER A 233 -7.60 0.43 -10.86
N ARG A 234 -7.20 1.08 -11.97
CA ARG A 234 -5.81 1.46 -12.25
C ARG A 234 -5.19 2.42 -11.22
N GLY A 235 -6.01 3.16 -10.48
CA GLY A 235 -5.54 4.01 -9.38
C GLY A 235 -5.42 3.26 -8.05
N LEU A 236 -5.89 2.01 -7.94
CA LEU A 236 -5.89 1.25 -6.70
C LEU A 236 -4.64 0.38 -6.58
N TRP A 237 -3.95 0.52 -5.47
CA TRP A 237 -2.74 -0.20 -5.12
C TRP A 237 -2.87 -0.89 -3.77
N LEU A 238 -2.32 -2.09 -3.62
CA LEU A 238 -2.09 -2.72 -2.31
C LEU A 238 -0.63 -2.51 -1.95
N HIS A 239 -0.38 -1.58 -1.03
CA HIS A 239 0.97 -1.26 -0.59
C HIS A 239 1.51 -2.30 0.37
N GLN A 240 0.68 -2.75 1.31
CA GLN A 240 1.17 -3.58 2.40
C GLN A 240 0.13 -4.58 2.86
N SER A 241 0.58 -5.81 3.12
CA SER A 241 -0.20 -6.79 3.86
C SER A 241 0.65 -7.28 5.03
N TRP A 242 0.12 -7.17 6.24
CA TRP A 242 0.75 -7.75 7.42
C TRP A 242 0.20 -9.15 7.61
N MET A 243 1.10 -10.12 7.73
CA MET A 243 0.75 -11.54 7.88
C MET A 243 0.85 -11.93 9.36
N GLY A 244 -0.12 -12.69 9.87
CA GLY A 244 -0.17 -13.00 11.31
C GLY A 244 0.95 -13.91 11.84
N ILE A 245 1.66 -14.61 10.95
CA ILE A 245 2.67 -15.63 11.29
C ILE A 245 4.09 -15.18 10.89
N LEU A 246 4.20 -14.16 10.04
CA LEU A 246 5.46 -13.60 9.58
C LEU A 246 5.61 -12.21 10.16
N GLN A 247 6.28 -12.11 11.33
CA GLN A 247 6.95 -10.87 11.70
C GLN A 247 8.18 -10.69 10.79
N MET A 248 7.97 -10.52 9.49
CA MET A 248 9.04 -9.99 8.65
C MET A 248 9.20 -8.54 9.05
N GLN A 249 10.20 -8.26 9.89
CA GLN A 249 10.72 -6.92 9.97
C GLN A 249 11.22 -6.53 8.57
N PRO A 250 11.02 -5.28 8.12
CA PRO A 250 11.73 -4.81 6.94
C PRO A 250 13.23 -5.06 7.14
N PRO A 251 14.01 -5.31 6.08
CA PRO A 251 15.44 -5.47 6.21
C PRO A 251 15.99 -4.29 7.02
N GLY A 252 16.48 -4.60 8.22
CA GLY A 252 17.08 -3.62 9.10
C GLY A 252 18.23 -2.97 8.36
N ARG A 253 18.32 -1.64 8.46
CA ARG A 253 19.58 -0.96 8.13
C ARG A 253 20.67 -1.64 8.93
N ASP A 254 21.68 -2.12 8.22
CA ASP A 254 22.92 -2.57 8.82
C ASP A 254 23.44 -1.43 9.70
N GLN A 255 23.36 -1.62 11.02
CA GLN A 255 24.06 -0.82 12.00
C GLN A 255 25.20 -1.69 12.51
N SER A 256 26.26 -1.79 11.72
CA SER A 256 27.56 -2.23 12.19
C SER A 256 28.47 -1.01 12.33
N GLU A 257 28.48 -0.52 13.57
CA GLU A 257 29.57 0.06 14.36
C GLU A 257 30.85 0.57 13.66
N GLY A 258 31.22 1.78 14.08
CA GLY A 258 32.57 2.32 14.04
C GLY A 258 32.82 3.20 15.25
N SER A 259 32.66 2.64 16.46
CA SER A 259 33.20 3.20 17.69
C SER A 259 34.73 3.04 17.67
N THR A 260 35.44 4.15 17.51
CA THR A 260 36.82 4.26 17.97
C THR A 260 36.92 5.55 18.77
N ALA A 261 36.88 5.37 20.10
CA ALA A 261 37.37 6.34 21.05
C ALA A 261 38.87 6.56 20.80
N GLY A 262 39.21 7.73 20.28
CA GLY A 262 40.57 8.24 20.19
C GLY A 262 40.87 9.06 21.45
N ILE A 263 41.78 8.52 22.25
CA ILE A 263 42.36 9.07 23.46
C ILE A 263 43.05 10.40 23.13
N HIS A 264 42.64 11.51 23.76
CA HIS A 264 43.49 12.67 23.94
C HIS A 264 43.99 12.65 25.39
N HIS A 265 45.27 12.32 25.52
CA HIS A 265 46.08 12.58 26.70
C HIS A 265 46.72 13.94 26.44
N ASP A 266 46.29 14.96 27.16
CA ASP A 266 47.01 16.22 27.29
C ASP A 266 46.86 16.61 28.76
N ASP A 267 47.88 16.34 29.55
CA ASP A 267 48.17 17.08 30.77
C ASP A 267 49.68 17.01 31.05
N ASP A 268 50.15 18.14 31.58
CA ASP A 268 51.45 18.44 32.15
C ASP A 268 52.68 18.56 31.23
N LEU A 269 52.97 19.81 30.84
CA LEU A 269 54.16 20.48 31.37
C LEU A 269 53.84 21.90 31.84
N GLY A 270 53.94 22.11 33.16
CA GLY A 270 53.74 23.39 33.83
C GLY A 270 54.81 24.45 33.57
N GLY A 271 54.51 25.67 34.01
CA GLY A 271 55.45 26.78 34.00
C GLY A 271 54.82 28.03 34.59
N VAL A 272 55.11 28.25 35.87
CA VAL A 272 54.74 29.40 36.70
C VAL A 272 55.26 30.71 36.08
N CYS A 273 54.43 31.75 36.11
CA CYS A 273 54.85 33.14 35.91
C CYS A 273 55.04 33.76 37.29
N GLU A 274 56.25 34.18 37.66
CA GLU A 274 56.49 35.46 38.35
C GLU A 274 58.00 35.73 38.54
N ASP A 275 58.29 37.01 38.53
CA ASP A 275 59.56 37.72 38.50
C ASP A 275 60.53 37.42 39.67
N LEU A 276 61.83 37.62 39.45
CA LEU A 276 62.67 38.65 40.09
C LEU A 276 64.18 38.27 40.13
N ASP A 277 64.97 39.24 39.68
CA ASP A 277 66.34 39.60 40.09
C ASP A 277 67.57 38.75 39.67
N GLU A 278 68.51 39.50 39.06
CA GLU A 278 69.96 39.30 38.79
C GLU A 278 70.43 38.38 37.65
#